data_AF-A0A9W4WMB5-F1
#
_entry.id   AF-A0A9W4WMB5-F1
#
_cell.length_a   1.000
_cell.length_b   1.000
_cell.length_c   1.000
_cell.angle_alpha   90.00
_cell.angle_beta   90.00
_cell.angle_gamma   90.00
#
_symmetry.space_group_name_H-M   'P 1'
#
loop_
_entity.id
_entity.type
_entity.pdbx_description
1 polymer ?
#
loop_
_entity_poly.entity_id
_entity_poly.type
_entity_poly.pdbx_seq_one_letter_code
_entity_poly.pdbx_strand_id
1 'polypeptide(L)'
;MSDITKRRKSLILSQKVYQYILNTYGNKSELTLMCFEDILTLRIFIDTEHESELSECTYDSIKSTFDLYNKASVPYKPAQLDLLKQATNFEIIRPFFDDFLPTIFGFKSKPKKKRKKLDDLALLWVEQLEHINSQNYIGIPTTLKDLFMNFYKRLENEEIIIKYHIQGDIYRQHKKQKQNNINVNFNNMYY
;
A
#
# COMPACT_ATOMS: atom_id res chain seq x y z
N MET A 1 11.92 2.91 -16.96
CA MET A 1 11.03 4.10 -17.11
C MET A 1 11.42 5.13 -16.05
N SER A 2 11.48 6.39 -16.47
CA SER A 2 12.34 7.46 -15.94
C SER A 2 11.97 8.03 -14.57
N ASP A 3 13.02 8.44 -13.86
CA ASP A 3 13.15 9.19 -12.59
C ASP A 3 12.19 10.39 -12.34
N ILE A 4 11.46 10.84 -13.37
CA ILE A 4 10.62 12.06 -13.33
C ILE A 4 9.28 11.82 -12.62
N THR A 5 8.75 10.59 -12.61
CA THR A 5 7.53 10.26 -11.84
C THR A 5 7.80 10.12 -10.35
N LYS A 6 9.04 9.79 -9.95
CA LYS A 6 9.43 9.62 -8.55
C LYS A 6 9.63 10.93 -7.77
N ARG A 7 9.53 12.11 -8.40
CA ARG A 7 9.75 13.41 -7.70
C ARG A 7 8.54 14.32 -7.69
N ARG A 8 7.38 13.85 -8.15
CA ARG A 8 6.19 14.70 -8.23
C ARG A 8 5.45 14.65 -6.89
N LYS A 9 5.09 15.84 -6.40
CA LYS A 9 4.29 16.03 -5.19
C LYS A 9 2.85 16.43 -5.52
N SER A 10 2.42 16.19 -6.75
CA SER A 10 1.08 16.54 -7.24
C SER A 10 0.65 15.61 -8.36
N LEU A 11 -0.67 15.50 -8.56
CA LEU A 11 -1.25 14.86 -9.73
C LEU A 11 -0.75 15.52 -11.01
N ILE A 12 -0.68 14.76 -12.10
CA ILE A 12 -0.28 15.29 -13.42
C ILE A 12 -1.31 16.28 -13.95
N LEU A 13 -2.58 16.01 -13.68
CA LEU A 13 -3.71 16.83 -14.08
C LEU A 13 -4.42 17.38 -12.84
N SER A 14 -5.31 18.37 -13.02
CA SER A 14 -6.18 18.77 -11.92
C SER A 14 -7.15 17.64 -11.57
N GLN A 15 -7.55 17.54 -10.29
CA GLN A 15 -8.54 16.56 -9.83
C GLN A 15 -9.82 16.54 -10.68
N LYS A 16 -10.28 17.70 -11.15
CA LYS A 16 -11.46 17.82 -12.03
C LYS A 16 -11.28 17.06 -13.35
N VAL A 17 -10.06 17.02 -13.89
CA VAL A 17 -9.76 16.29 -15.12
C VAL A 17 -9.77 14.78 -14.88
N TYR A 18 -9.23 14.29 -13.76
CA TYR A 18 -9.34 12.88 -13.38
C TYR A 18 -10.80 12.44 -13.24
N GLN A 19 -11.63 13.29 -12.62
CA GLN A 19 -13.06 13.04 -12.48
C GLN A 19 -13.77 13.03 -13.84
N TYR A 20 -13.47 13.99 -14.72
CA TYR A 20 -13.99 14.02 -16.08
C TYR A 20 -13.63 12.75 -16.85
N ILE A 21 -12.36 12.34 -16.84
CA ILE A 21 -11.91 11.12 -17.52
C ILE A 21 -12.66 9.90 -17.02
N LEU A 22 -12.77 9.72 -15.70
CA LEU A 22 -13.48 8.60 -15.10
C LEU A 22 -14.96 8.57 -15.52
N ASN A 23 -15.64 9.72 -15.51
CA ASN A 23 -17.06 9.83 -15.84
C ASN A 23 -17.34 9.64 -17.34
N THR A 24 -16.44 10.13 -18.20
CA THR A 24 -16.63 10.12 -19.65
C THR A 24 -16.26 8.78 -20.27
N TYR A 25 -15.16 8.17 -19.85
CA TYR A 25 -14.62 6.96 -20.50
C TYR A 25 -14.93 5.67 -19.72
N GLY A 26 -15.29 5.77 -18.44
CA GLY A 26 -15.64 4.63 -17.60
C GLY A 26 -14.42 3.91 -16.99
N ASN A 27 -14.69 3.09 -15.97
CA ASN A 27 -13.67 2.51 -15.08
C ASN A 27 -12.70 1.50 -15.71
N LYS A 28 -12.98 1.01 -16.92
CA LYS A 28 -12.14 0.05 -17.65
C LYS A 28 -11.42 0.64 -18.85
N SER A 29 -11.60 1.93 -19.12
CA SER A 29 -10.93 2.57 -20.25
C SER A 29 -9.42 2.67 -20.04
N GLU A 30 -8.64 2.63 -21.11
CA GLU A 30 -7.19 2.77 -21.04
C GLU A 30 -6.77 4.09 -20.39
N LEU A 31 -7.46 5.19 -20.70
CA LEU A 31 -7.23 6.51 -20.11
C LEU A 31 -7.46 6.51 -18.60
N THR A 32 -8.54 5.89 -18.13
CA THR A 32 -8.83 5.76 -16.69
C THR A 32 -7.78 4.90 -16.00
N LEU A 33 -7.30 3.84 -16.65
CA LEU A 33 -6.24 3.00 -16.08
C LEU A 33 -4.90 3.73 -15.99
N MET A 34 -4.54 4.54 -16.99
CA MET A 34 -3.35 5.40 -16.93
C MET A 34 -3.47 6.43 -15.80
N CYS A 35 -4.64 7.04 -15.64
CA CYS A 35 -4.92 7.94 -14.53
C CYS A 35 -4.77 7.26 -13.18
N PHE A 36 -5.28 6.02 -13.04
CA PHE A 36 -5.18 5.27 -11.79
C PHE A 36 -3.74 4.91 -11.46
N GLU A 37 -2.94 4.54 -12.45
CA GLU A 37 -1.51 4.25 -12.29
C GLU A 37 -0.75 5.48 -11.76
N ASP A 38 -1.05 6.66 -12.29
CA ASP A 38 -0.47 7.91 -11.80
C ASP A 38 -0.86 8.20 -10.34
N ILE A 39 -2.16 8.14 -10.02
CA ILE A 39 -2.66 8.38 -8.65
C ILE A 39 -2.03 7.39 -7.66
N LEU A 40 -1.98 6.10 -8.01
CA LEU A 40 -1.44 5.05 -7.14
C LEU A 40 0.06 5.24 -6.92
N THR A 41 0.82 5.50 -7.99
CA THR A 41 2.26 5.77 -7.89
C THR A 41 2.53 6.93 -6.95
N LEU A 42 1.73 8.00 -7.06
CA LEU A 42 1.86 9.17 -6.22
C LEU A 42 1.49 8.88 -4.75
N ARG A 43 0.41 8.12 -4.49
CA ARG A 43 0.05 7.71 -3.12
C ARG A 43 1.17 6.91 -2.45
N ILE A 44 1.78 5.96 -3.17
CA ILE A 44 2.93 5.18 -2.68
C ILE A 44 4.14 6.08 -2.42
N PHE A 45 4.41 7.04 -3.31
CA PHE A 45 5.52 7.97 -3.14
C PHE A 45 5.37 8.83 -1.87
N ILE A 46 4.20 9.42 -1.66
CA ILE A 46 3.92 10.24 -0.46
C ILE A 46 4.05 9.42 0.81
N ASP A 47 3.60 8.18 0.76
CA ASP A 47 3.66 7.25 1.88
C ASP A 47 5.09 6.87 2.28
N THR A 48 5.99 6.77 1.29
CA THR A 48 7.38 6.34 1.50
C THR A 48 8.33 7.49 1.82
N GLU A 49 8.17 8.68 1.23
CA GLU A 49 9.09 9.82 1.43
C GLU A 49 8.68 10.82 2.52
N HIS A 50 7.81 10.42 3.45
CA HIS A 50 7.25 11.22 4.54
C HIS A 50 6.45 12.47 4.09
N GLU A 51 5.21 12.57 4.57
CA GLU A 51 4.23 13.63 4.28
C GLU A 51 4.71 15.09 4.56
N SER A 52 5.85 15.27 5.23
CA SER A 52 6.31 16.53 5.83
C SER A 52 6.55 17.70 4.87
N GLU A 53 6.60 17.48 3.55
CA GLU A 53 6.82 18.54 2.55
C GLU A 53 5.60 18.81 1.65
N LEU A 54 4.44 18.21 1.93
CA LEU A 54 3.20 18.40 1.19
C LEU A 54 2.23 19.30 1.96
N SER A 55 1.59 20.23 1.25
CA SER A 55 0.46 20.96 1.83
C SER A 55 -0.71 20.00 2.05
N GLU A 56 -1.44 20.17 3.15
CA GLU A 56 -2.63 19.40 3.51
C GLU A 56 -3.66 19.37 2.37
N CYS A 57 -3.90 20.51 1.73
CA CYS A 57 -4.81 20.63 0.58
C CYS A 57 -4.37 19.76 -0.62
N THR A 58 -3.07 19.65 -0.89
CA THR A 58 -2.56 18.80 -1.97
C THR A 58 -2.70 17.32 -1.62
N TYR A 59 -2.37 16.97 -0.39
CA TYR A 59 -2.55 15.62 0.13
C TYR A 59 -4.01 15.16 0.04
N ASP A 60 -4.94 15.99 0.52
CA ASP A 60 -6.38 15.70 0.48
C ASP A 60 -6.91 15.58 -0.94
N SER A 61 -6.42 16.41 -1.86
CA SER A 61 -6.76 16.33 -3.27
C SER A 61 -6.33 14.98 -3.88
N ILE A 62 -5.14 14.50 -3.53
CA ILE A 62 -4.61 13.22 -4.01
C ILE A 62 -5.39 12.05 -3.38
N LYS A 63 -5.58 12.08 -2.05
CA LYS A 63 -6.33 11.06 -1.31
C LYS A 63 -7.77 10.93 -1.81
N SER A 64 -8.48 12.06 -1.95
CA SER A 64 -9.86 12.06 -2.45
C SER A 64 -9.97 11.57 -3.91
N THR A 65 -8.98 11.86 -4.75
CA THR A 65 -8.93 11.33 -6.13
C THR A 65 -8.70 9.82 -6.13
N PHE A 66 -7.83 9.32 -5.25
CA PHE A 66 -7.61 7.88 -5.06
C PHE A 66 -8.87 7.16 -4.60
N ASP A 67 -9.54 7.70 -3.57
CA ASP A 67 -10.79 7.14 -3.04
C ASP A 67 -11.90 7.10 -4.11
N LEU A 68 -11.98 8.15 -4.94
CA LEU A 68 -12.91 8.21 -6.06
C LEU A 68 -12.70 7.06 -7.06
N TYR A 69 -11.45 6.80 -7.43
CA TYR A 69 -11.12 5.74 -8.40
C TYR A 69 -11.34 4.34 -7.82
N ASN A 70 -11.00 4.12 -6.55
CA ASN A 70 -11.31 2.86 -5.87
C ASN A 70 -12.81 2.63 -5.75
N LYS A 71 -13.58 3.67 -5.40
CA LYS A 71 -15.05 3.59 -5.32
C LYS A 71 -15.70 3.26 -6.66
N ALA A 72 -15.10 3.73 -7.76
CA ALA A 72 -15.53 3.38 -9.11
C ALA A 72 -15.06 1.98 -9.56
N SER A 73 -14.38 1.23 -8.69
CA SER A 73 -13.87 -0.12 -8.94
C SER A 73 -12.96 -0.18 -10.18
N VAL A 74 -12.10 0.83 -10.35
CA VAL A 74 -11.06 0.82 -11.38
C VAL A 74 -10.13 -0.36 -11.11
N PRO A 75 -9.89 -1.26 -12.08
CA PRO A 75 -9.15 -2.48 -11.82
C PRO A 75 -7.65 -2.22 -11.69
N TYR A 76 -7.02 -2.98 -10.79
CA TYR A 76 -5.58 -2.99 -10.62
C TYR A 76 -4.92 -3.78 -11.76
N LYS A 77 -3.83 -3.26 -12.29
CA LYS A 77 -2.98 -3.96 -13.25
C LYS A 77 -1.95 -4.83 -12.52
N PRO A 78 -1.53 -5.97 -13.10
CA PRO A 78 -0.43 -6.79 -12.57
C PRO A 78 0.83 -5.99 -12.21
N ALA A 79 1.24 -5.04 -13.06
CA ALA A 79 2.42 -4.21 -12.84
C ALA A 79 2.33 -3.32 -11.59
N GLN A 80 1.12 -3.03 -11.10
CA GLN A 80 0.90 -2.21 -9.91
C GLN A 80 1.09 -3.00 -8.61
N LEU A 81 1.17 -4.32 -8.67
CA LEU A 81 1.45 -5.14 -7.48
C LEU A 81 2.83 -4.83 -6.91
N ASP A 82 3.82 -4.54 -7.76
CA ASP A 82 5.16 -4.14 -7.30
C ASP A 82 5.16 -2.75 -6.67
N LEU A 83 4.24 -1.87 -7.07
CA LEU A 83 4.04 -0.57 -6.41
C LEU A 83 3.37 -0.76 -5.05
N LEU A 84 2.31 -1.57 -4.97
CA LEU A 84 1.59 -1.84 -3.72
C LEU A 84 2.50 -2.45 -2.64
N LYS A 85 3.55 -3.18 -3.00
CA LYS A 85 4.54 -3.72 -2.06
C LYS A 85 5.27 -2.63 -1.28
N GLN A 86 5.42 -1.46 -1.87
CA GLN A 86 6.17 -0.35 -1.28
C GLN A 86 5.31 0.46 -0.29
N ALA A 87 4.00 0.23 -0.24
CA ALA A 87 3.15 0.94 0.71
C ALA A 87 3.39 0.45 2.15
N THR A 88 3.63 1.40 3.02
CA THR A 88 3.64 1.25 4.48
C THR A 88 2.27 1.57 5.09
N ASN A 89 1.50 2.48 4.48
CA ASN A 89 0.16 2.82 4.94
C ASN A 89 -0.90 1.85 4.38
N PHE A 90 -1.53 1.16 5.32
CA PHE A 90 -2.59 0.20 5.05
C PHE A 90 -3.78 0.78 4.27
N GLU A 91 -4.09 2.07 4.40
CA GLU A 91 -5.17 2.72 3.64
C GLU A 91 -4.97 2.66 2.13
N ILE A 92 -3.72 2.55 1.66
CA ILE A 92 -3.38 2.46 0.23
C ILE A 92 -3.60 1.05 -0.30
N ILE A 93 -3.23 0.03 0.48
CA ILE A 93 -3.30 -1.37 0.04
C ILE A 93 -4.70 -1.95 0.27
N ARG A 94 -5.43 -1.45 1.27
CA ARG A 94 -6.73 -1.99 1.67
C ARG A 94 -7.73 -2.16 0.52
N PRO A 95 -7.95 -1.18 -0.39
CA PRO A 95 -8.93 -1.34 -1.48
C PRO A 95 -8.62 -2.52 -2.42
N PHE A 96 -7.34 -2.88 -2.56
CA PHE A 96 -6.94 -4.06 -3.32
C PHE A 96 -7.52 -5.35 -2.69
N PHE A 97 -7.45 -5.48 -1.37
CA PHE A 97 -7.93 -6.66 -0.64
C PHE A 97 -9.43 -6.65 -0.36
N ASP A 98 -10.01 -5.50 -0.06
CA ASP A 98 -11.40 -5.38 0.39
C ASP A 98 -12.39 -5.29 -0.77
N ASP A 99 -11.95 -4.80 -1.94
CA ASP A 99 -12.83 -4.52 -3.08
C ASP A 99 -12.36 -5.24 -4.36
N PHE A 100 -11.10 -5.09 -4.76
CA PHE A 100 -10.61 -5.64 -6.04
C PHE A 100 -10.54 -7.17 -6.06
N LEU A 101 -9.80 -7.78 -5.14
CA LEU A 101 -9.68 -9.25 -5.10
C LEU A 101 -11.07 -9.94 -4.98
N PRO A 102 -11.99 -9.54 -4.08
CA PRO A 102 -13.31 -10.16 -4.02
C PRO A 102 -14.06 -10.08 -5.35
N THR A 103 -13.97 -8.94 -6.03
CA THR A 103 -14.61 -8.72 -7.33
C THR A 103 -14.06 -9.67 -8.40
N ILE A 104 -12.73 -9.81 -8.49
CA ILE A 104 -12.09 -10.69 -9.48
C ILE A 104 -12.41 -12.16 -9.23
N PHE A 105 -12.47 -12.58 -7.97
CA PHE A 105 -12.74 -13.98 -7.61
C PHE A 105 -14.23 -14.29 -7.38
N GLY A 106 -15.12 -13.33 -7.62
CA GLY A 106 -16.57 -13.51 -7.46
C GLY A 106 -17.02 -13.73 -6.00
N PHE A 107 -16.19 -13.35 -5.02
CA PHE A 107 -16.58 -13.41 -3.62
C PHE A 107 -17.49 -12.25 -3.25
N LYS A 108 -18.55 -12.54 -2.49
CA LYS A 108 -19.35 -11.50 -1.85
C LYS A 108 -18.46 -10.79 -0.83
N SER A 109 -18.26 -9.48 -0.97
CA SER A 109 -17.51 -8.73 0.04
C SER A 109 -18.21 -8.92 1.38
N LYS A 110 -17.46 -9.41 2.39
CA LYS A 110 -18.02 -9.58 3.72
C LYS A 110 -18.29 -8.18 4.29
N PRO A 111 -19.38 -7.97 5.04
CA PRO A 111 -19.64 -6.69 5.68
C PRO A 111 -18.43 -6.28 6.52
N LYS A 112 -18.00 -5.02 6.39
CA LYS A 112 -16.82 -4.41 7.01
C LYS A 112 -16.75 -4.74 8.51
N LYS A 113 -16.12 -5.87 8.88
CA LYS A 113 -15.80 -6.17 10.28
C LYS A 113 -14.61 -5.30 10.68
N LYS A 114 -14.55 -4.95 11.97
CA LYS A 114 -13.57 -4.06 12.63
C LYS A 114 -12.15 -4.22 12.04
N ARG A 115 -11.44 -3.09 11.88
CA ARG A 115 -10.05 -2.94 11.41
C ARG A 115 -9.25 -4.22 11.66
N LYS A 116 -9.10 -5.05 10.63
CA LYS A 116 -8.17 -6.19 10.62
C LYS A 116 -6.78 -5.66 10.30
N LYS A 117 -5.74 -6.25 10.86
CA LYS A 117 -4.36 -5.93 10.46
C LYS A 117 -4.13 -6.44 9.03
N LEU A 118 -3.13 -5.88 8.34
CA LEU A 118 -2.78 -6.30 6.98
C LEU A 118 -2.53 -7.81 6.91
N ASP A 119 -1.81 -8.33 7.91
CA ASP A 119 -1.44 -9.75 7.99
C ASP A 119 -2.68 -10.64 8.09
N ASP A 120 -3.69 -10.24 8.87
CA ASP A 120 -4.95 -10.99 9.01
C ASP A 120 -5.75 -11.04 7.70
N LEU A 121 -5.67 -9.98 6.88
CA LEU A 121 -6.36 -9.91 5.59
C LEU A 121 -5.59 -10.68 4.52
N ALA A 122 -4.27 -10.54 4.51
CA ALA A 122 -3.41 -11.23 3.57
C ALA A 122 -3.44 -12.74 3.80
N LEU A 123 -3.36 -13.19 5.06
CA LEU A 123 -3.49 -14.61 5.46
C LEU A 123 -4.85 -15.18 5.02
N LEU A 124 -5.94 -14.44 5.26
CA LEU A 124 -7.29 -14.87 4.86
C LEU A 124 -7.41 -15.04 3.34
N TRP A 125 -6.73 -14.18 2.57
CA TRP A 125 -6.69 -14.30 1.11
C TRP A 125 -5.82 -15.46 0.63
N VAL A 126 -4.72 -15.76 1.32
CA VAL A 126 -3.89 -16.94 1.03
C VAL A 126 -4.70 -18.22 1.23
N GLU A 127 -5.37 -18.37 2.38
CA GLU A 127 -6.23 -19.51 2.67
C GLU A 127 -7.34 -19.67 1.62
N GLN A 128 -7.96 -18.56 1.20
CA GLN A 128 -8.99 -18.57 0.15
C GLN A 128 -8.43 -19.02 -1.19
N LEU A 129 -7.26 -18.55 -1.60
CA LEU A 129 -6.63 -18.94 -2.87
C LEU A 129 -6.15 -20.39 -2.87
N GLU A 130 -5.66 -20.90 -1.75
CA GLU A 130 -5.32 -22.31 -1.57
C GLU A 130 -6.55 -23.20 -1.67
N HIS A 131 -7.67 -22.80 -1.04
CA HIS A 131 -8.94 -23.50 -1.18
C HIS A 131 -9.41 -23.52 -2.63
N ILE A 132 -9.34 -22.39 -3.35
CA ILE A 132 -9.70 -22.36 -4.77
C ILE A 132 -8.81 -23.31 -5.61
N ASN A 133 -7.53 -23.40 -5.28
CA ASN A 133 -6.58 -24.30 -5.96
C ASN A 133 -6.95 -25.78 -5.78
N SER A 134 -7.42 -26.15 -4.59
CA SER A 134 -7.88 -27.52 -4.30
C SER A 134 -9.14 -27.91 -5.07
N GLN A 135 -9.91 -26.92 -5.54
CA GLN A 135 -11.20 -27.12 -6.22
C GLN A 135 -11.13 -27.06 -7.76
N ASN A 136 -9.94 -27.05 -8.38
CA ASN A 136 -9.77 -27.00 -9.85
C ASN A 136 -10.63 -25.92 -10.52
N TYR A 137 -10.72 -24.74 -9.91
CA TYR A 137 -11.53 -23.65 -10.45
C TYR A 137 -10.89 -23.08 -11.73
N ILE A 138 -11.55 -23.30 -12.88
CA ILE A 138 -11.06 -22.98 -14.24
C ILE A 138 -11.02 -21.46 -14.54
N GLY A 139 -11.39 -20.59 -13.59
CA GLY A 139 -11.61 -19.16 -13.85
C GLY A 139 -10.46 -18.21 -13.50
N ILE A 140 -9.37 -18.68 -12.88
CA ILE A 140 -8.31 -17.79 -12.39
C ILE A 140 -7.16 -17.74 -13.40
N PRO A 141 -6.77 -16.54 -13.89
CA PRO A 141 -5.50 -16.38 -14.58
C PRO A 141 -4.37 -16.78 -13.63
N THR A 142 -3.67 -17.87 -13.94
CA THR A 142 -2.55 -18.42 -13.15
C THR A 142 -1.53 -17.34 -12.80
N THR A 143 -1.33 -16.39 -13.71
CA THR A 143 -0.47 -15.22 -13.55
C THR A 143 -0.84 -14.32 -12.37
N LEU A 144 -2.14 -14.02 -12.14
CA LEU A 144 -2.55 -13.15 -11.03
C LEU A 144 -2.34 -13.83 -9.67
N LYS A 145 -2.62 -15.13 -9.62
CA LYS A 145 -2.37 -15.96 -8.43
C LYS A 145 -0.89 -16.01 -8.08
N ASP A 146 -0.03 -16.30 -9.05
CA ASP A 146 1.41 -16.38 -8.83
C ASP A 146 1.98 -15.03 -8.39
N LEU A 147 1.48 -13.93 -8.97
CA LEU A 147 1.84 -12.59 -8.55
C LEU A 147 1.40 -12.28 -7.11
N PHE A 148 0.20 -12.72 -6.70
CA PHE A 148 -0.27 -12.55 -5.33
C PHE A 148 0.55 -13.38 -4.33
N MET A 149 0.83 -14.65 -4.63
CA MET A 149 1.63 -15.49 -3.72
C MET A 149 3.06 -14.96 -3.58
N ASN A 150 3.63 -14.41 -4.65
CA ASN A 150 4.93 -13.73 -4.60
C ASN A 150 4.88 -12.42 -3.81
N PHE A 151 3.75 -11.69 -3.89
CA PHE A 151 3.50 -10.50 -3.07
C PHE A 151 3.43 -10.87 -1.58
N TYR A 152 2.65 -11.89 -1.23
CA TYR A 152 2.48 -12.34 0.15
C TYR A 152 3.77 -12.86 0.79
N LYS A 153 4.48 -13.77 0.11
CA LYS A 153 5.76 -14.32 0.62
C LYS A 153 6.79 -13.22 0.87
N ARG A 154 6.76 -12.13 0.11
CA ARG A 154 7.64 -10.99 0.36
C ARG A 154 7.19 -10.14 1.54
N LEU A 155 5.89 -9.93 1.72
CA LEU A 155 5.37 -9.28 2.93
C LEU A 155 5.78 -10.03 4.21
N GLU A 156 5.69 -11.37 4.22
CA GLU A 156 6.18 -12.18 5.36
C GLU A 156 7.68 -11.98 5.61
N ASN A 157 8.48 -11.92 4.55
CA ASN A 157 9.93 -11.68 4.66
C ASN A 157 10.26 -10.24 5.10
N GLU A 158 9.47 -9.26 4.70
CA GLU A 158 9.65 -7.86 5.10
C GLU A 158 9.15 -7.59 6.53
N GLU A 159 8.12 -8.28 7.03
CA GLU A 159 7.75 -8.27 8.45
C GLU A 159 8.91 -8.76 9.34
N ILE A 160 9.67 -9.76 8.87
CA ILE A 160 10.89 -10.19 9.54
C ILE A 160 11.91 -9.04 9.57
N ILE A 161 12.10 -8.34 8.44
CA ILE A 161 13.02 -7.20 8.34
C ILE A 161 12.56 -6.01 9.21
N ILE A 162 11.27 -5.69 9.25
CA ILE A 162 10.70 -4.60 10.07
C ILE A 162 10.78 -4.95 11.56
N LYS A 163 10.49 -6.20 11.97
CA LYS A 163 10.73 -6.66 13.34
C LYS A 163 12.20 -6.52 13.72
N TYR A 164 13.14 -6.92 12.85
CA TYR A 164 14.56 -6.76 13.12
C TYR A 164 15.04 -5.31 13.10
N HIS A 165 14.46 -4.43 12.28
CA HIS A 165 14.80 -3.00 12.24
C HIS A 165 14.27 -2.27 13.48
N ILE A 166 13.01 -2.47 13.84
CA ILE A 166 12.41 -1.89 15.05
C ILE A 166 13.15 -2.39 16.30
N GLN A 167 13.50 -3.68 16.37
CA GLN A 167 14.23 -4.23 17.51
C GLN A 167 15.71 -3.76 17.55
N GLY A 168 16.33 -3.57 16.38
CA GLY A 168 17.66 -2.99 16.24
C GLY A 168 17.71 -1.49 16.61
N ASP A 169 16.66 -0.74 16.32
CA ASP A 169 16.55 0.68 16.65
C ASP A 169 16.18 0.90 18.12
N ILE A 170 15.32 0.06 18.69
CA ILE A 170 15.08 -0.02 20.14
C ILE A 170 16.38 -0.37 20.88
N TYR A 171 17.15 -1.35 20.40
CA TYR A 171 18.44 -1.71 21.00
C TYR A 171 19.46 -0.56 20.90
N ARG A 172 19.51 0.15 19.76
CA ARG A 172 20.37 1.33 19.58
C ARG A 172 19.95 2.51 20.46
N GLN A 173 18.66 2.72 20.67
CA GLN A 173 18.15 3.76 21.58
C GLN A 173 18.46 3.44 23.05
N HIS A 174 18.26 2.19 23.49
CA HIS A 174 18.65 1.77 24.85
C HIS A 174 20.16 1.87 25.10
N LYS A 175 21.00 1.55 24.10
CA LYS A 175 22.45 1.72 24.20
C LYS A 175 22.87 3.19 24.34
N LYS A 176 22.24 4.10 23.58
CA LYS A 176 22.46 5.55 23.67
C LYS A 176 22.01 6.14 25.01
N GLN A 177 20.86 5.71 25.53
CA GLN A 177 20.40 6.12 26.86
C GLN A 177 21.32 5.62 27.99
N LYS A 178 21.84 4.39 27.89
CA LYS A 178 22.78 3.84 28.87
C LYS A 178 24.12 4.58 28.86
N GLN A 179 24.63 4.99 27.69
CA GLN A 179 25.84 5.83 27.58
C GLN A 179 25.63 7.26 28.12
N ASN A 180 24.47 7.87 27.88
CA ASN A 180 24.15 9.18 28.44
C ASN A 180 24.01 9.15 29.96
N ASN A 181 23.40 8.11 30.54
CA ASN A 181 23.29 7.97 31.99
C ASN A 181 24.65 7.72 32.68
N ILE A 182 25.58 7.03 32.02
CA ILE A 182 26.95 6.86 32.53
C ILE A 182 27.68 8.21 32.52
N ASN A 183 27.56 9.01 31.46
CA ASN A 183 28.19 10.34 31.39
C ASN A 183 27.62 11.35 32.40
N VAL A 184 26.32 11.28 32.73
CA VAL A 184 25.71 12.14 33.75
C VAL A 184 26.19 11.75 35.16
N ASN A 185 26.39 10.46 35.44
CA ASN A 185 26.91 10.02 36.73
C ASN A 185 28.39 10.36 36.95
N PHE A 186 29.21 10.39 35.90
CA PHE A 186 30.62 10.82 36.01
C PHE A 186 30.75 12.33 36.30
N ASN A 187 29.83 13.17 35.81
CA ASN A 187 29.88 14.62 36.04
C ASN A 187 29.38 15.04 37.43
N ASN A 188 28.62 14.19 38.13
CA ASN A 188 28.13 14.47 39.49
C ASN A 188 29.06 13.94 40.60
N MET A 189 30.20 13.33 40.25
CA MET A 189 31.17 12.79 41.22
C MET A 189 32.39 13.70 41.45
N TYR A 190 32.41 14.88 40.82
CA TYR A 190 33.46 15.90 40.90
C TYR A 190 32.92 17.29 41.29
N TYR A 191 31.97 17.35 42.23
CA TYR A 191 31.63 18.56 42.97
C TYR A 191 31.45 18.23 44.45
#